data_AF-A0A535TJA0-F1
#
_entry.id   AF-A0A535TJA0-F1
#
_cell.length_a   1.000
_cell.length_b   1.000
_cell.length_c   1.000
_cell.angle_alpha   90.00
_cell.angle_beta   90.00
_cell.angle_gamma   90.00
#
_symmetry.space_group_name_H-M   'P 1'
#
loop_
_entity.id
_entity.type
_entity.pdbx_description
1 polymer ?
#
loop_
_entity_poly.entity_id
_entity_poly.type
_entity_poly.pdbx_seq_one_letter_code
_entity_poly.pdbx_strand_id
1 'polypeptide(L)'
;MNEALAILAFHQVYDPVGGNIALSALIAGIPLYILFILLAVLRLPAWISALTAMLSAAVLAALVWGMPLGLDVSATTEGMANGLWPISWIVLNAV
;
A
#
# COMPACT_ATOMS: atom_id res chain seq x y z
N MET A 1 -20.23 -18.43 9.99
CA MET A 1 -18.85 -18.84 9.63
C MET A 1 -18.40 -18.24 8.29
N ASN A 2 -19.25 -18.16 7.26
CA ASN A 2 -18.89 -17.59 5.95
C ASN A 2 -18.62 -16.08 5.98
N GLU A 3 -19.42 -15.33 6.75
CA GLU A 3 -19.25 -13.87 6.97
C GLU A 3 -17.90 -13.53 7.63
N ALA A 4 -17.47 -14.34 8.60
CA ALA A 4 -16.22 -14.13 9.33
C ALA A 4 -14.99 -14.42 8.45
N LEU A 5 -15.05 -15.42 7.58
CA LEU A 5 -14.01 -15.69 6.59
C LEU A 5 -13.88 -14.55 5.57
N ALA A 6 -14.99 -13.94 5.15
CA ALA A 6 -14.96 -12.80 4.23
C ALA A 6 -14.27 -11.55 4.82
N ILE A 7 -14.31 -11.37 6.15
CA ILE A 7 -13.64 -10.26 6.85
C ILE A 7 -12.16 -10.57 7.14
N LEU A 8 -11.82 -11.85 7.37
CA LEU A 8 -10.47 -12.27 7.75
C LEU A 8 -9.60 -12.72 6.57
N ALA A 9 -10.19 -13.02 5.41
CA ALA A 9 -9.46 -13.52 4.26
C ALA A 9 -9.90 -12.80 2.99
N PHE A 10 -8.97 -12.05 2.40
CA PHE A 10 -9.11 -11.46 1.08
C PHE A 10 -8.35 -12.31 0.06
N HIS A 11 -9.00 -12.61 -1.07
CA HIS A 11 -8.36 -13.29 -2.19
C HIS A 11 -7.95 -12.25 -3.25
N GLN A 12 -6.65 -12.14 -3.48
CA GLN A 12 -6.12 -11.15 -4.42
C GLN A 12 -6.48 -11.52 -5.86
N VAL A 13 -7.23 -10.62 -6.50
CA VAL A 13 -7.53 -10.67 -7.93
C VAL A 13 -6.44 -9.88 -8.68
N TYR A 14 -5.90 -10.46 -9.76
CA TYR A 14 -4.78 -9.88 -10.52
C TYR A 14 -5.22 -8.91 -11.62
N ASP A 15 -6.46 -9.02 -12.09
CA ASP A 15 -7.05 -8.27 -13.19
C ASP A 15 -8.37 -7.54 -12.82
N PRO A 16 -8.48 -6.90 -11.65
CA PRO A 16 -9.73 -6.27 -11.21
C PRO A 16 -10.18 -5.12 -12.14
N VAL A 17 -9.27 -4.55 -12.91
CA VAL A 17 -9.57 -3.45 -13.84
C VAL A 17 -9.91 -4.02 -15.21
N GLY A 18 -11.21 -4.24 -15.43
CA GLY A 18 -11.77 -4.61 -16.73
C GLY A 18 -11.26 -5.94 -17.30
N GLY A 19 -10.75 -6.84 -16.46
CA GLY A 19 -10.19 -8.14 -16.89
C GLY A 19 -8.84 -8.02 -17.63
N ASN A 20 -8.17 -6.86 -17.55
CA ASN A 20 -6.88 -6.64 -18.21
C ASN A 20 -5.77 -6.48 -17.17
N ILE A 21 -4.81 -7.40 -17.22
CA ILE A 21 -3.67 -7.42 -16.30
C ILE A 21 -2.75 -6.20 -16.47
N ALA A 22 -2.57 -5.67 -17.69
CA ALA A 22 -1.69 -4.54 -17.94
C ALA A 22 -2.28 -3.24 -17.35
N LEU A 23 -3.59 -3.03 -17.51
CA LEU A 23 -4.29 -1.88 -16.91
C LEU A 23 -4.29 -1.98 -15.38
N SER A 24 -4.53 -3.18 -14.85
CA SER A 24 -4.51 -3.43 -13.41
C SER A 24 -3.11 -3.20 -12.83
N ALA A 25 -2.05 -3.59 -13.54
CA ALA A 25 -0.67 -3.33 -13.14
C ALA A 25 -0.32 -1.84 -13.12
N LEU A 26 -0.78 -1.07 -14.12
CA LEU A 26 -0.58 0.39 -14.14
C LEU A 26 -1.26 1.05 -12.95
N ILE A 27 -2.48 0.64 -12.61
CA ILE A 27 -3.21 1.19 -11.47
C ILE A 27 -2.58 0.75 -10.14
N ALA A 28 -2.15 -0.51 -10.03
CA ALA A 28 -1.38 -0.99 -8.87
C ALA A 28 -0.05 -0.23 -8.68
N GLY A 29 0.51 0.32 -9.75
CA GLY A 29 1.75 1.12 -9.73
C GLY A 29 1.59 2.55 -9.21
N ILE A 30 0.36 3.06 -9.05
CA ILE A 30 0.08 4.46 -8.63
C ILE A 30 0.85 4.89 -7.36
N PRO A 31 0.91 4.10 -6.28
CA PRO A 31 1.68 4.48 -5.08
C PRO A 31 3.16 4.70 -5.38
N LEU A 32 3.72 3.88 -6.28
CA LEU A 32 5.11 3.97 -6.72
C LEU A 32 5.35 5.25 -7.53
N TYR A 33 4.43 5.57 -8.45
CA TYR A 33 4.51 6.79 -9.25
C TYR A 33 4.41 8.03 -8.36
N ILE A 34 3.48 8.04 -7.39
CA ILE A 34 3.34 9.12 -6.41
C ILE A 34 4.65 9.30 -5.64
N LEU A 35 5.20 8.21 -5.10
CA LEU A 35 6.46 8.25 -4.36
C LEU A 35 7.61 8.85 -5.20
N PHE A 36 7.80 8.35 -6.42
CA PHE A 36 8.88 8.84 -7.29
C PHE A 36 8.67 10.26 -7.75
N ILE A 37 7.45 10.68 -8.07
CA ILE A 37 7.18 12.07 -8.46
C ILE A 37 7.45 13.01 -7.28
N LEU A 38 6.98 12.67 -6.08
CA LEU A 38 7.17 13.52 -4.90
C LEU A 38 8.64 13.62 -4.49
N LEU A 39 9.41 12.53 -4.59
CA LEU A 39 10.83 12.52 -4.25
C LEU A 39 11.73 13.07 -5.35
N ALA A 40 11.62 12.54 -6.57
CA ALA A 40 12.56 12.82 -7.66
C ALA A 40 12.27 14.16 -8.36
N VAL A 41 10.98 14.50 -8.52
CA VAL A 41 10.56 15.70 -9.26
C VAL A 41 10.30 16.85 -8.29
N LEU A 42 9.43 16.65 -7.31
CA LEU A 42 9.00 17.71 -6.38
C LEU A 42 9.93 17.90 -5.18
N ARG A 43 10.85 16.95 -4.94
CA ARG A 43 11.86 17.00 -3.87
C ARG A 43 11.27 17.29 -2.49
N LEU A 44 10.09 16.73 -2.22
CA LEU A 44 9.44 16.83 -0.92
C LEU A 44 10.15 15.96 0.11
N PRO A 45 10.01 16.27 1.41
CA PRO A 45 10.60 15.44 2.45
C PRO A 45 10.10 14.00 2.37
N ALA A 46 11.00 13.06 2.65
CA ALA A 46 10.75 11.63 2.45
C ALA A 46 9.54 11.11 3.24
N TRP A 47 9.32 11.63 4.45
CA TRP A 47 8.19 11.22 5.28
C TRP A 47 6.83 11.61 4.67
N ILE A 48 6.72 12.77 3.99
CA ILE A 48 5.49 13.19 3.30
C ILE A 48 5.25 12.29 2.08
N SER A 49 6.29 12.03 1.31
CA SER A 49 6.21 11.20 0.10
C SER A 49 5.80 9.76 0.43
N ALA A 50 6.35 9.21 1.52
CA ALA A 50 5.98 7.88 2.01
C ALA A 50 4.53 7.82 2.51
N LEU A 51 4.08 8.80 3.30
CA LEU A 51 2.70 8.83 3.81
C LEU A 51 1.66 8.97 2.70
N THR A 52 1.91 9.84 1.72
CA THR A 52 1.01 10.05 0.59
C THR A 52 0.94 8.82 -0.32
N ALA A 53 2.08 8.19 -0.62
CA ALA A 53 2.12 6.92 -1.34
C ALA A 53 1.38 5.81 -0.57
N MET A 54 1.60 5.67 0.73
CA MET A 54 0.91 4.70 1.58
C MET A 54 -0.62 4.92 1.58
N LEU A 55 -1.08 6.16 1.78
CA LEU A 55 -2.51 6.49 1.73
C LEU A 55 -3.12 6.16 0.37
N SER A 56 -2.41 6.43 -0.72
CA SER A 56 -2.88 6.06 -2.05
C SER A 56 -3.03 4.55 -2.22
N ALA A 57 -2.13 3.74 -1.64
CA ALA A 57 -2.22 2.28 -1.68
C ALA A 57 -3.44 1.76 -0.92
N ALA A 58 -3.71 2.28 0.29
CA ALA A 58 -4.90 1.94 1.06
C ALA A 58 -6.20 2.31 0.31
N VAL A 59 -6.25 3.50 -0.28
CA VAL A 59 -7.41 3.94 -1.09
C VAL A 59 -7.63 3.00 -2.28
N LEU A 60 -6.58 2.57 -2.97
CA LEU A 60 -6.70 1.63 -4.09
C LEU A 60 -7.11 0.24 -3.64
N ALA A 61 -6.59 -0.25 -2.51
CA ALA A 61 -6.97 -1.54 -1.94
C ALA A 61 -8.48 -1.58 -1.65
N ALA A 62 -9.01 -0.54 -1.00
CA ALA A 62 -10.43 -0.42 -0.70
C ALA A 62 -11.30 -0.25 -1.95
N LEU A 63 -10.93 0.66 -2.87
CA LEU A 63 -11.83 1.08 -3.97
C LEU A 63 -11.68 0.24 -5.24
N VAL A 64 -10.46 -0.21 -5.59
CA VAL A 64 -10.18 -0.93 -6.84
C VAL A 64 -10.19 -2.44 -6.61
N TRP A 65 -9.60 -2.89 -5.50
CA TRP A 65 -9.55 -4.32 -5.15
C TRP A 65 -10.74 -4.78 -4.30
N GLY A 66 -11.57 -3.86 -3.81
CA GLY A 66 -12.75 -4.20 -2.99
C GLY A 66 -12.37 -4.84 -1.66
N MET A 67 -11.18 -4.53 -1.15
CA MET A 67 -10.67 -5.13 0.08
C MET A 67 -11.49 -4.62 1.28
N PRO A 68 -11.94 -5.50 2.20
CA PRO A 68 -12.67 -5.07 3.38
C PRO A 68 -11.84 -4.09 4.22
N LEU A 69 -12.45 -2.97 4.65
CA LEU A 69 -11.74 -1.89 5.36
C LEU A 69 -11.01 -2.37 6.62
N GLY A 70 -11.59 -3.33 7.37
CA GLY A 70 -10.93 -3.89 8.55
C GLY A 70 -9.61 -4.56 8.21
N LEU A 71 -9.58 -5.34 7.13
CA LEU A 71 -8.37 -6.04 6.67
C LEU A 71 -7.37 -5.08 6.01
N ASP A 72 -7.85 -4.08 5.27
CA ASP A 72 -7.00 -3.05 4.66
C ASP A 72 -6.25 -2.23 5.71
N VAL A 73 -6.94 -1.78 6.77
CA VAL A 73 -6.32 -1.09 7.90
C VAL A 73 -5.31 -1.99 8.61
N SER A 74 -5.69 -3.23 8.92
CA SER A 74 -4.77 -4.19 9.55
C SER A 74 -3.51 -4.44 8.70
N ALA A 75 -3.67 -4.67 7.39
CA ALA A 75 -2.56 -4.87 6.47
C ALA A 75 -1.67 -3.63 6.37
N THR A 76 -2.27 -2.43 6.32
CA THR A 76 -1.54 -1.16 6.31
C THR A 76 -0.71 -0.97 7.57
N THR A 77 -1.30 -1.19 8.76
CA THR A 77 -0.58 -1.06 10.03
C THR A 77 0.53 -2.10 10.19
N GLU A 78 0.29 -3.34 9.73
CA GLU A 78 1.32 -4.38 9.69
C GLU A 78 2.47 -3.98 8.76
N GLY A 79 2.17 -3.44 7.58
CA GLY A 79 3.18 -2.92 6.66
C GLY A 79 4.02 -1.79 7.29
N MET A 80 3.37 -0.85 7.99
CA MET A 80 4.06 0.22 8.71
C MET A 80 4.98 -0.33 9.81
N ALA A 81 4.48 -1.24 10.66
CA ALA A 81 5.26 -1.84 11.73
C ALA A 81 6.48 -2.61 11.19
N ASN A 82 6.27 -3.42 10.15
CA ASN A 82 7.32 -4.19 9.50
C ASN A 82 8.34 -3.31 8.76
N GLY A 83 7.92 -2.16 8.21
CA GLY A 83 8.82 -1.21 7.56
C GLY A 83 9.64 -0.39 8.55
N LEU A 84 9.05 0.02 9.66
CA LEU A 84 9.72 0.81 10.70
C LEU A 84 10.80 0.03 11.44
N TRP A 85 10.62 -1.28 11.63
CA TRP A 85 11.58 -2.13 12.32
C TRP A 85 13.00 -2.09 11.71
N PRO A 86 13.23 -2.44 10.43
CA PRO A 86 14.56 -2.40 9.83
C PRO A 86 15.13 -0.97 9.74
N ILE A 87 14.28 0.05 9.51
CA ILE A 87 14.71 1.46 9.49
C ILE A 87 15.24 1.87 10.87
N SER A 88 14.53 1.49 11.93
CA SER A 88 14.94 1.78 13.31
C SER A 88 16.26 1.11 13.64
N TRP A 89 16.46 -0.13 13.21
CA TRP A 89 17.71 -0.86 13.42
C TRP A 89 18.91 -0.18 12.72
N ILE A 90 18.72 0.36 11.51
CA ILE A 90 19.75 1.14 10.81
C ILE A 90 20.14 2.37 11.62
N VAL A 91 19.16 3.11 12.16
CA VAL A 91 19.41 4.31 12.98
C VAL A 91 20.17 3.96 14.27
N LEU A 92 19.80 2.86 14.94
CA LEU A 92 20.43 2.45 16.19
C LEU A 92 21.88 1.99 16.03
N ASN A 93 22.22 1.31 14.92
CA ASN A 93 23.57 0.82 14.64
C ASN A 93 24.44 1.84 13.88
N ALA A 94 23.92 3.04 13.60
CA ALA A 94 24.66 4.08 12.87
C ALA A 94 25.78 4.74 13.72
N VAL A 95 25.94 4.33 14.99
CA VAL A 95 26.93 4.85 15.95
C VAL A 95 27.88 3.74 16.39
#